data_AF-A0AAE3JHJ8-F1
#
_entry.id   AF-A0AAE3JHJ8-F1
#
_cell.length_a   1.000
_cell.length_b   1.000
_cell.length_c   1.000
_cell.angle_alpha   90.00
_cell.angle_beta   90.00
_cell.angle_gamma   90.00
#
_symmetry.space_group_name_H-M   'P 1'
#
loop_
_entity.id
_entity.type
_entity.pdbx_description
1 polymer ?
#
loop_
_entity_poly.entity_id
_entity_poly.type
_entity_poly.pdbx_seq_one_letter_code
_entity_poly.pdbx_strand_id
1 'polypeptide(L)'
;MTETEIIDRKHQEDLQRIRGFRLLDDDFLTKCFDRKTDCMELVLQIVLENPDLQVVDVRTQVFVENLLNRSVRLDVLATDSAGRKFNVEIQRADKGAGRKRARYN
;
A
#
# COMPACT_ATOMS: atom_id res chain seq x y z
N MET A 1 -26.30 28.71 -1.88
CA MET A 1 -25.86 27.66 -2.80
C MET A 1 -26.94 26.60 -2.83
N THR A 2 -27.31 26.12 -4.02
CA THR A 2 -28.27 25.02 -4.19
C THR A 2 -27.60 23.67 -3.91
N GLU A 3 -28.38 22.62 -3.63
CA GLU A 3 -27.83 21.28 -3.40
C GLU A 3 -27.02 20.77 -4.60
N THR A 4 -27.47 21.09 -5.83
CA THR A 4 -26.77 20.78 -7.08
C THR A 4 -25.39 21.45 -7.14
N GLU A 5 -25.28 22.72 -6.77
CA GLU A 5 -24.00 23.44 -6.75
C GLU A 5 -23.00 22.84 -5.75
N ILE A 6 -23.49 22.30 -4.63
CA ILE A 6 -22.64 21.63 -3.62
C ILE A 6 -22.12 20.30 -4.17
N ILE A 7 -22.99 19.51 -4.82
CA ILE A 7 -22.64 18.24 -5.44
C ILE A 7 -21.62 18.45 -6.55
N ASP A 8 -21.85 19.42 -7.44
CA ASP A 8 -20.95 19.73 -8.55
C ASP A 8 -19.57 20.18 -8.06
N ARG A 9 -19.53 21.04 -7.03
CA ARG A 9 -18.25 21.45 -6.42
C ARG A 9 -17.50 20.25 -5.85
N LYS A 10 -18.18 19.39 -5.08
CA LYS A 10 -17.57 18.19 -4.50
C LYS A 10 -17.06 17.24 -5.59
N HIS A 11 -17.82 17.06 -6.67
CA HIS A 11 -17.41 16.26 -7.81
C HIS A 11 -16.12 16.79 -8.45
N GLN A 12 -16.01 18.11 -8.66
CA GLN A 12 -14.79 18.72 -9.19
C GLN A 12 -13.59 18.57 -8.26
N GLU A 13 -13.78 18.72 -6.93
CA GLU A 13 -12.73 18.46 -5.94
C GLU A 13 -12.26 17.00 -5.98
N ASP A 14 -13.20 16.05 -6.09
CA ASP A 14 -12.87 14.63 -6.16
C ASP A 14 -12.12 14.30 -7.46
N LEU A 15 -12.50 14.88 -8.60
CA LEU A 15 -11.74 14.74 -9.86
C LEU A 15 -10.31 15.28 -9.74
N GLN A 16 -10.11 16.42 -9.05
CA GLN A 16 -8.77 16.95 -8.80
C GLN A 16 -7.95 16.03 -7.89
N ARG A 17 -8.56 15.45 -6.85
CA ARG A 17 -7.90 14.46 -5.98
C ARG A 17 -7.51 13.22 -6.77
N ILE A 18 -8.44 12.65 -7.55
CA ILE A 18 -8.24 11.46 -8.40
C ILE A 18 -7.01 11.62 -9.32
N ARG A 19 -6.82 12.80 -9.92
CA ARG A 19 -5.64 13.08 -10.77
C ARG A 19 -4.31 12.98 -10.04
N GLY A 20 -4.28 13.16 -8.72
CA GLY A 20 -3.08 13.06 -7.90
C GLY A 20 -2.78 11.65 -7.39
N PHE A 21 -3.69 10.69 -7.63
CA PHE A 21 -3.50 9.32 -7.17
C PHE A 21 -2.57 8.52 -8.09
N ARG A 22 -1.82 7.61 -7.48
CA ARG A 22 -0.94 6.64 -8.11
C ARG A 22 -1.39 5.24 -7.71
N LEU A 23 -1.02 4.27 -8.55
CA LEU A 23 -1.32 2.86 -8.31
C LEU A 23 -0.75 2.34 -6.97
N LEU A 24 0.37 2.92 -6.51
CA LEU A 24 1.02 2.58 -5.24
C LEU A 24 0.55 3.43 -4.05
N ASP A 25 -0.45 4.30 -4.20
CA ASP A 25 -1.05 4.94 -3.02
C ASP A 25 -1.84 3.90 -2.21
N ASP A 26 -1.84 4.02 -0.87
CA ASP A 26 -2.39 3.04 0.08
C ASP A 26 -3.76 2.46 -0.33
N ASP A 27 -4.69 3.32 -0.76
CA ASP A 27 -6.06 2.92 -1.14
C ASP A 27 -6.07 2.03 -2.39
N PHE A 28 -5.32 2.42 -3.43
CA PHE A 28 -5.24 1.67 -4.68
C PHE A 28 -4.37 0.44 -4.54
N LEU A 29 -3.23 0.55 -3.87
CA LEU A 29 -2.33 -0.57 -3.60
C LEU A 29 -3.10 -1.72 -2.96
N THR A 30 -3.89 -1.42 -1.94
CA THR A 30 -4.68 -2.41 -1.22
C THR A 30 -5.71 -3.07 -2.12
N LYS A 31 -6.49 -2.28 -2.87
CA LYS A 31 -7.55 -2.81 -3.72
C LYS A 31 -7.04 -3.54 -4.97
N CYS A 32 -5.93 -3.10 -5.53
CA CYS A 32 -5.37 -3.66 -6.75
C CYS A 32 -4.49 -4.88 -6.49
N PHE A 33 -3.82 -4.98 -5.34
CA PHE A 33 -2.80 -6.01 -5.11
C PHE A 33 -3.05 -6.94 -3.91
N ASP A 34 -4.07 -6.73 -3.06
CA ASP A 34 -4.36 -7.70 -2.01
C ASP A 34 -4.62 -9.10 -2.60
N ARG A 35 -3.87 -10.09 -2.14
CA ARG A 35 -3.90 -11.47 -2.63
C ARG A 35 -3.68 -11.64 -4.14
N LYS A 36 -3.11 -10.65 -4.83
CA LYS A 36 -2.74 -10.74 -6.26
C LYS A 36 -1.25 -11.03 -6.36
N THR A 37 -0.88 -12.29 -6.14
CA THR A 37 0.50 -12.77 -6.13
C THR A 37 1.25 -12.36 -7.39
N ASP A 38 0.71 -12.66 -8.56
CA ASP A 38 1.40 -12.48 -9.84
C ASP A 38 1.64 -10.99 -10.13
N CYS A 39 0.67 -10.14 -9.81
CA CYS A 39 0.79 -8.70 -9.99
C CYS A 39 1.79 -8.08 -9.02
N MET A 40 1.77 -8.50 -7.75
CA MET A 40 2.72 -7.99 -6.75
C MET A 40 4.13 -8.54 -7.01
N GLU A 41 4.27 -9.80 -7.43
CA GLU A 41 5.55 -10.39 -7.79
C GLU A 41 6.28 -9.53 -8.82
N LEU A 42 5.60 -9.17 -9.92
CA LEU A 42 6.17 -8.30 -10.95
C LEU A 42 6.60 -6.95 -10.36
N VAL A 43 5.76 -6.33 -9.53
CA VAL A 43 6.10 -5.05 -8.88
C VAL A 43 7.34 -5.23 -8.01
N LEU A 44 7.40 -6.28 -7.19
CA LEU A 44 8.51 -6.57 -6.29
C LEU A 44 9.81 -6.90 -7.03
N GLN A 45 9.74 -7.69 -8.10
CA GLN A 45 10.89 -7.97 -8.97
C GLN A 45 11.48 -6.66 -9.53
N ILE A 46 10.61 -5.73 -9.98
CA ILE A 46 11.03 -4.43 -10.51
C ILE A 46 11.66 -3.55 -9.41
N VAL A 47 10.97 -3.35 -8.28
CA VAL A 47 11.43 -2.38 -7.26
C VAL A 47 12.57 -2.91 -6.39
N LEU A 48 12.71 -4.23 -6.24
CA LEU A 48 13.80 -4.86 -5.50
C LEU A 48 14.97 -5.27 -6.41
N GLU A 49 14.86 -5.03 -7.72
CA GLU A 49 15.85 -5.43 -8.74
C GLU A 49 16.20 -6.93 -8.65
N ASN A 50 15.21 -7.77 -8.36
CA ASN A 50 15.38 -9.21 -8.19
C ASN A 50 14.42 -9.97 -9.11
N PRO A 51 14.80 -10.22 -10.38
CA PRO A 51 13.92 -10.85 -11.37
C PRO A 51 13.61 -12.31 -11.07
N ASP A 52 14.42 -12.98 -10.24
CA ASP A 52 14.22 -14.39 -9.87
C ASP A 52 13.31 -14.55 -8.64
N LEU A 53 12.82 -13.45 -8.05
CA LEU A 53 11.90 -13.49 -6.93
C LEU A 53 10.60 -14.19 -7.34
N GLN A 54 10.25 -15.25 -6.61
CA GLN A 54 8.98 -15.93 -6.75
C GLN A 54 8.14 -15.73 -5.48
N VAL A 55 6.98 -15.10 -5.60
CA VAL A 55 6.06 -14.80 -4.49
C VAL A 55 4.92 -15.81 -4.49
N VAL A 56 4.77 -16.53 -3.37
CA VAL A 56 3.73 -17.56 -3.21
C VAL A 56 2.51 -17.07 -2.44
N ASP A 57 2.64 -15.98 -1.67
CA ASP A 57 1.52 -15.32 -0.98
C ASP A 57 1.83 -13.82 -0.81
N VAL A 58 0.79 -13.00 -0.97
CA VAL A 58 0.85 -11.57 -0.71
C VAL A 58 -0.40 -11.12 0.02
N ARG A 59 -0.21 -10.26 1.02
CA ARG A 59 -1.28 -9.55 1.72
C ARG A 59 -0.92 -8.09 1.86
N THR A 60 -1.86 -7.20 1.58
CA THR A 60 -1.68 -5.77 1.80
C THR A 60 -2.38 -5.34 3.09
N GLN A 61 -1.87 -4.31 3.76
CA GLN A 61 -2.41 -3.75 5.00
C GLN A 61 -2.67 -4.79 6.11
N VAL A 62 -1.71 -5.68 6.36
CA VAL A 62 -1.83 -6.68 7.42
C VAL A 62 -1.70 -6.02 8.77
N PHE A 63 -2.72 -6.17 9.61
CA PHE A 63 -2.67 -5.77 11.00
C PHE A 63 -2.26 -6.96 11.86
N VAL A 64 -1.17 -6.81 12.61
CA VAL A 64 -0.70 -7.82 13.57
C VAL A 64 -0.96 -7.25 14.97
N GLU A 65 -1.99 -7.80 15.60
CA GLU A 65 -2.35 -7.47 16.98
C GLU A 65 -1.33 -8.03 17.96
N ASN A 66 -0.99 -7.22 18.97
CA ASN A 66 -0.27 -7.69 20.14
C ASN A 66 -1.15 -7.51 21.38
N LEU A 67 -1.44 -8.61 22.08
CA LEU A 67 -2.35 -8.61 23.24
C LEU A 67 -1.74 -7.94 24.49
N LEU A 68 -0.42 -7.74 24.53
CA LEU A 68 0.29 -7.20 25.69
C LEU A 68 1.14 -5.95 25.35
N ASN A 69 1.58 -5.82 24.09
CA ASN A 69 2.41 -4.70 23.63
C ASN A 69 1.77 -3.98 22.43
N ARG A 70 2.59 -3.29 21.64
CA ARG A 70 2.16 -2.45 20.52
C ARG A 70 1.85 -3.30 19.28
N SER A 71 0.78 -2.94 18.57
CA SER A 71 0.39 -3.56 17.29
C SER A 71 1.15 -2.93 16.11
N VAL A 72 1.26 -3.66 15.00
CA VAL A 72 1.94 -3.19 13.78
C VAL A 72 1.03 -3.35 12.57
N ARG A 73 1.07 -2.38 11.66
CA ARG A 73 0.47 -2.47 10.33
C ARG A 73 1.59 -2.59 9.29
N LEU A 74 1.48 -3.59 8.43
CA LEU A 74 2.40 -3.87 7.34
C LEU A 74 1.75 -3.44 6.02
N ASP A 75 2.44 -2.65 5.19
CA ASP A 75 1.87 -2.18 3.93
C ASP A 75 1.70 -3.34 2.95
N VAL A 76 2.76 -4.15 2.77
CA VAL A 76 2.77 -5.35 1.95
C VAL A 76 3.57 -6.46 2.65
N LEU A 77 2.90 -7.52 3.07
CA LEU A 77 3.52 -8.75 3.55
C LEU A 77 3.57 -9.77 2.41
N ALA A 78 4.78 -10.15 1.99
CA ALA A 78 5.00 -11.15 0.95
C ALA A 78 5.75 -12.36 1.51
N THR A 79 5.46 -13.54 0.96
CA THR A 79 6.19 -14.79 1.22
C THR A 79 6.77 -15.32 -0.08
N ASP A 80 8.07 -15.63 -0.11
CA ASP A 80 8.72 -16.22 -1.28
C ASP A 80 8.63 -17.76 -1.33
N SER A 81 9.07 -18.35 -2.44
CA SER A 81 9.09 -19.81 -2.63
C SER A 81 10.02 -20.56 -1.68
N ALA A 82 10.98 -19.87 -1.04
CA ALA A 82 11.82 -20.42 0.03
C ALA A 82 11.17 -20.29 1.42
N GLY A 83 9.95 -19.77 1.51
CA GLY A 83 9.21 -19.56 2.75
C GLY A 83 9.66 -18.32 3.55
N ARG A 84 10.51 -17.47 2.98
CA ARG A 84 10.96 -16.24 3.63
C ARG A 84 9.85 -15.20 3.56
N LYS A 85 9.54 -14.59 4.70
CA LYS A 85 8.57 -13.49 4.80
C LYS A 85 9.29 -12.16 4.88
N PHE A 86 8.82 -11.17 4.13
CA PHE A 86 9.33 -9.82 4.19
C PHE A 86 8.20 -8.79 4.05
N ASN A 87 8.40 -7.65 4.72
CA ASN A 87 7.51 -6.50 4.64
C ASN A 87 8.09 -5.46 3.70
N VAL A 88 7.26 -4.88 2.83
CA VAL A 88 7.64 -3.82 1.89
C VAL A 88 6.81 -2.59 2.18
N GLU A 89 7.45 -1.55 2.72
CA GLU A 89 6.79 -0.29 3.05
C GLU A 89 6.80 0.66 1.87
N ILE A 90 5.65 1.27 1.61
CA ILE A 90 5.48 2.20 0.49
C ILE A 90 5.53 3.62 1.01
N GLN A 91 6.43 4.45 0.46
CA GLN A 91 6.62 5.83 0.89
C GLN A 91 6.62 6.80 -0.27
N ARG A 92 5.88 7.89 -0.10
CA ARG A 92 5.82 9.02 -1.04
C ARG A 92 6.83 10.11 -0.67
N ALA A 93 7.72 10.42 -1.61
CA ALA A 93 8.83 11.37 -1.42
C ALA A 93 8.36 12.80 -1.10
N ASP A 94 7.20 13.21 -1.58
CA ASP A 94 6.56 14.52 -1.32
C ASP A 94 6.10 14.70 0.14
N LYS A 95 6.01 13.62 0.92
CA LYS A 95 5.84 13.67 2.39
C LYS A 95 7.16 13.52 3.17
N GLY A 96 8.30 13.49 2.46
CA GLY A 96 9.63 13.26 3.01
C GLY A 96 9.85 11.83 3.49
N ALA A 97 11.02 11.26 3.20
CA ALA A 97 11.55 10.09 3.90
C ALA A 97 12.13 10.54 5.26
N GLY A 98 11.28 11.07 6.14
CA GLY A 98 11.62 11.07 7.55
C GLY A 98 11.75 9.60 7.97
N ARG A 99 12.76 9.26 8.79
CA ARG A 99 12.90 7.94 9.42
C ARG A 99 11.63 7.66 10.24
N LYS A 100 10.56 7.17 9.60
CA LYS A 100 9.31 6.87 10.27
C LYS A 100 9.55 5.60 11.05
N ARG A 101 9.82 5.77 12.35
CA ARG A 101 9.71 4.69 13.33
C ARG A 101 8.34 4.04 13.12
N ALA A 102 8.27 2.71 13.29
CA ALA A 102 6.99 2.00 13.34
C ALA A 102 5.98 2.84 14.12
N ARG A 103 4.87 3.20 13.48
CA ARG A 103 3.82 3.98 14.15
C ARG A 103 3.03 3.00 14.99
N TYR A 104 3.31 3.07 16.28
CA TYR A 104 2.66 2.31 17.32
C TYR A 104 1.36 3.04 17.69
N ASN A 105 0.23 2.37 17.51
CA ASN A 105 -1.03 2.77 18.13
C ASN A 105 -1.14 2.09 19.50
#